data_AF-A0A9P9MHX0-F1
#
_entry.id   AF-A0A9P9MHX0-F1
#
_cell.length_a   1.000
_cell.length_b   1.000
_cell.length_c   1.000
_cell.angle_alpha   90.00
_cell.angle_beta   90.00
_cell.angle_gamma   90.00
#
_symmetry.space_group_name_H-M   'P 1'
#
loop_
_entity.id
_entity.type
_entity.pdbx_description
1 polymer ?
#
loop_
_entity_poly.entity_id
_entity_poly.type
_entity_poly.pdbx_seq_one_letter_code
_entity_poly.pdbx_strand_id
1 'polypeptide(L)' 'MPAFDLSLREDIVGVISPPPDVTPNFNNPPSLQHIPLIANIILSSVSAVFVILRLYTTALIIRSVGVDGYMIAFTWVSFL' A
#
# COMPACT_ATOMS: atom_id res chain seq x y z
N MET A 1 -13.90 -40.33 -33.27
CA MET A 1 -13.01 -39.29 -32.69
C MET A 1 -13.75 -38.72 -31.49
N PRO A 2 -13.28 -38.90 -30.25
CA PRO A 2 -14.01 -38.38 -29.09
C PRO A 2 -13.89 -36.86 -29.08
N ALA A 3 -15.02 -36.18 -28.83
CA ALA A 3 -15.07 -34.75 -28.68
C ALA A 3 -14.22 -34.34 -27.47
N PHE A 4 -13.28 -33.41 -27.65
CA PHE A 4 -12.57 -32.78 -26.54
C PHE A 4 -13.61 -32.04 -25.69
N ASP A 5 -13.84 -32.53 -24.48
CA ASP A 5 -14.77 -31.95 -23.53
C ASP A 5 -14.15 -30.67 -22.95
N LEU A 6 -14.53 -29.54 -23.53
CA LEU A 6 -14.03 -28.21 -23.16
C LEU A 6 -14.63 -27.71 -21.83
N SER A 7 -15.58 -28.43 -21.23
CA SER A 7 -16.24 -28.03 -19.97
C SER A 7 -15.30 -27.96 -18.77
N LEU A 8 -14.15 -28.64 -18.81
CA LEU A 8 -13.14 -28.60 -17.74
C LEU A 8 -12.43 -27.24 -17.66
N ARG A 9 -12.44 -26.44 -18.73
CA ARG A 9 -11.68 -25.17 -18.76
C ARG A 9 -12.41 -23.99 -18.11
N GLU A 10 -13.72 -24.08 -17.88
CA GLU A 10 -14.50 -22.98 -17.31
C GLU A 10 -14.53 -22.93 -15.77
N ASP A 11 -14.18 -24.02 -15.09
CA ASP A 11 -14.26 -24.07 -13.62
C ASP A 11 -12.91 -23.74 -12.98
N ILE A 12 -12.61 -22.43 -12.88
CA ILE A 12 -11.64 -21.91 -11.91
C ILE A 12 -12.32 -21.98 -10.52
N VAL A 13 -12.62 -23.18 -10.06
CA VAL A 13 -13.15 -23.44 -8.72
C VAL A 13 -11.98 -23.28 -7.76
N GLY A 14 -12.04 -22.22 -6.96
CA GLY A 14 -11.14 -22.08 -5.81
C GLY A 14 -11.20 -23.34 -4.96
N VAL A 15 -10.05 -23.79 -4.45
CA VAL A 15 -9.82 -25.04 -3.70
C VAL A 15 -10.76 -25.25 -2.48
N ILE A 16 -11.52 -24.23 -2.09
CA ILE A 16 -12.52 -24.33 -1.02
C ILE A 16 -13.92 -24.17 -1.62
N SER A 17 -14.80 -25.16 -1.38
CA SER A 17 -16.22 -25.03 -1.68
C SER A 17 -16.75 -23.78 -0.96
N PRO A 18 -17.33 -22.80 -1.67
CA PRO A 18 -17.87 -21.62 -1.04
C PRO A 18 -18.98 -22.03 -0.04
N PRO A 19 -19.13 -21.30 1.08
CA PRO A 19 -20.23 -21.52 2.02
C PRO A 19 -21.59 -21.60 1.29
N PRO A 20 -22.52 -22.45 1.74
CA PRO A 20 -23.82 -22.64 1.10
C PRO A 20 -24.71 -21.41 1.32
N ASP A 21 -24.48 -20.39 0.51
CA ASP A 21 -25.35 -19.24 0.15
C ASP A 21 -24.54 -18.12 -0.55
N VAL A 22 -23.21 -18.28 -0.68
CA VAL A 22 -22.36 -17.28 -1.31
C VAL A 22 -21.82 -17.79 -2.63
N THR A 23 -22.13 -17.09 -3.72
CA THR A 23 -21.43 -17.29 -5.00
C THR A 23 -20.11 -16.51 -4.95
N PRO A 24 -18.94 -17.16 -5.08
CA PRO A 24 -17.68 -16.44 -5.07
C PRO A 24 -17.59 -15.53 -6.31
N ASN A 25 -17.44 -14.23 -6.06
CA ASN A 25 -17.33 -13.24 -7.12
C ASN A 25 -15.90 -13.21 -7.69
N PHE A 26 -15.67 -13.98 -8.76
CA PHE A 26 -14.42 -13.98 -9.51
C PHE A 26 -14.38 -12.95 -10.64
N ASN A 27 -15.49 -12.28 -10.93
CA ASN A 27 -15.61 -11.34 -12.04
C ASN A 27 -15.14 -9.93 -11.64
N ASN A 28 -15.36 -9.53 -10.39
CA ASN A 28 -14.69 -8.39 -9.75
C ASN A 28 -14.38 -8.71 -8.28
N PRO A 29 -13.17 -9.20 -7.95
CA PRO A 29 -12.81 -9.36 -6.55
C PRO A 29 -12.72 -7.96 -5.91
N PRO A 30 -13.34 -7.71 -4.74
CA PRO A 30 -13.20 -6.44 -4.03
C PRO A 30 -11.71 -6.19 -3.74
N SER A 31 -11.18 -5.11 -4.32
CA SER A 31 -9.75 -4.79 -4.19
C SER A 31 -9.44 -4.32 -2.78
N LEU A 32 -8.73 -5.12 -1.97
CA LEU A 32 -8.28 -4.71 -0.63
C LEU A 32 -7.11 -3.71 -0.65
N GLN A 33 -6.62 -3.35 -1.84
CA GLN A 33 -5.47 -2.46 -2.03
C GLN A 33 -5.71 -1.02 -1.54
N HIS A 34 -6.97 -0.61 -1.40
CA HIS A 34 -7.32 0.72 -0.89
C HIS A 34 -6.89 0.93 0.57
N ILE A 35 -6.92 -0.13 1.38
CA ILE A 35 -6.58 -0.06 2.81
C ILE A 35 -5.10 0.30 3.03
N PRO A 36 -4.11 -0.43 2.47
CA PRO A 36 -2.70 -0.08 2.63
C PRO A 36 -2.35 1.25 1.95
N LEU A 37 -3.03 1.60 0.85
CA LEU A 37 -2.83 2.88 0.17
C LEU A 37 -3.19 4.06 1.08
N ILE A 38 -4.37 4.02 1.70
CA ILE A 38 -4.83 5.07 2.62
C ILE A 38 -3.92 5.10 3.86
N ALA A 39 -3.56 3.94 4.41
CA ALA A 39 -2.68 3.86 5.57
C ALA A 39 -1.29 4.48 5.29
N ASN A 40 -0.71 4.20 4.12
CA ASN A 40 0.58 4.79 3.73
C ASN A 40 0.50 6.31 3.59
N ILE A 41 -0.58 6.85 2.98
CA ILE A 41 -0.75 8.30 2.84
C ILE A 41 -0.82 8.97 4.22
N ILE A 42 -1.64 8.42 5.12
CA ILE A 42 -1.78 8.96 6.48
C ILE A 42 -0.46 8.88 7.23
N LEU A 43 0.15 7.70 7.29
CA LEU A 43 1.38 7.49 8.06
C LEU A 43 2.54 8.32 7.52
N SER A 44 2.64 8.42 6.19
CA SER A 44 3.61 9.28 5.53
C SER A 44 3.36 10.76 5.88
N SER A 45 2.12 11.25 5.80
CA SER A 45 1.81 12.65 6.15
C SER A 45 2.20 13.00 7.60
N VAL A 46 1.93 12.12 8.56
CA VAL A 46 2.30 12.33 9.97
C VAL A 46 3.82 12.37 10.13
N SER A 47 4.52 11.46 9.46
CA SER A 47 5.98 11.43 9.44
C SER A 47 6.57 12.71 8.82
N ALA A 48 5.97 13.22 7.74
CA ALA A 48 6.37 14.47 7.08
C ALA A 48 6.32 15.65 8.04
N VAL A 49 5.23 15.78 8.80
CA VAL A 49 5.06 16.86 9.79
C VAL A 49 6.17 16.82 10.84
N PHE A 50 6.55 15.63 11.31
CA PHE A 50 7.65 15.47 12.26
C PHE A 50 9.01 15.87 11.66
N VAL A 51 9.30 15.48 10.42
CA VAL A 51 10.54 15.86 9.74
C VAL A 51 10.61 17.37 9.51
N ILE A 52 9.50 17.98 9.06
CA ILE A 52 9.40 19.43 8.86
C ILE A 52 9.59 20.18 10.19
N LEU A 53 8.90 19.75 11.24
CA LEU A 53 9.03 20.36 12.57
C LEU A 53 10.48 20.28 13.06
N ARG A 54 11.14 19.14 12.89
CA ARG A 54 12.54 18.96 13.25
C ARG A 54 13.45 19.87 12.44
N LEU A 55 13.24 19.97 11.13
CA LEU A 55 14.02 20.86 10.27
C LEU A 55 13.80 22.33 10.65
N TYR A 56 12.56 22.73 10.96
CA TYR A 56 12.20 24.07 11.43
C TYR A 56 12.91 24.42 12.74
N THR A 57 12.85 23.51 13.73
CA THR A 57 13.53 23.68 15.02
C THR A 57 15.04 23.82 14.83
N THR A 58 15.68 22.93 14.07
CA THR A 58 17.14 22.98 13.86
C THR A 58 17.56 24.19 13.02
N ALA A 59 16.76 24.59 12.04
CA ALA A 59 17.08 25.72 11.15
C ALA A 59 16.89 27.08 11.81
N LEU A 60 15.81 27.29 12.54
CA LEU A 60 15.50 28.61 13.10
C LEU A 60 15.94 28.77 14.55
N ILE A 61 15.86 27.73 15.38
CA ILE A 61 16.19 27.84 16.81
C ILE A 61 17.69 27.63 17.02
N ILE A 62 18.25 26.57 16.44
CA ILE A 62 19.67 26.21 16.62
C ILE A 62 20.56 27.01 15.66
N ARG A 63 20.01 27.50 14.53
CA ARG A 63 20.73 28.26 13.48
C ARG A 63 22.01 27.56 12.99
N SER A 64 22.07 26.24 13.13
CA SER A 64 23.14 25.38 12.67
C SER A 64 22.49 24.15 12.05
N VAL A 65 22.05 24.29 10.80
CA VAL A 65 21.61 23.13 10.02
C VAL A 65 22.86 22.45 9.49
N GLY A 66 23.32 21.44 10.21
CA GLY A 66 24.32 20.53 9.69
C GLY A 66 23.74 19.73 8.51
N VAL A 67 24.64 19.13 7.73
CA VAL A 67 24.28 18.24 6.60
C VAL A 67 23.36 17.10 7.06
N ASP A 68 23.40 16.74 8.34
CA ASP A 68 22.53 15.74 8.97
C ASP A 68 21.03 16.04 8.81
N GLY A 69 20.61 17.29 8.99
CA GLY A 69 19.20 17.68 8.87
C GLY A 69 18.66 17.51 7.45
N TYR A 70 19.49 17.85 6.47
CA TYR A 70 19.17 17.67 5.04
C TYR A 70 19.19 16.20 4.62
N MET A 71 20.14 15.40 5.13
CA MET A 71 20.18 13.96 4.85
C MET A 71 18.95 13.23 5.39
N ILE A 72 18.46 13.60 6.57
CA ILE A 72 17.23 13.03 7.15
C ILE A 72 16.02 13.38 6.30
N ALA A 73 15.88 14.64 5.88
CA ALA A 73 14.80 15.06 5.00
C ALA A 73 14.86 14.36 3.64
N PHE A 74 16.06 14.23 3.05
CA PHE A 74 16.27 13.56 1.77
C PHE A 74 15.95 12.06 1.83
N THR A 75 16.38 11.38 2.91
CA THR A 75 16.07 9.97 3.14
C THR A 75 14.56 9.75 3.27
N TRP A 76 13.88 10.66 3.97
CA TRP A 76 12.43 10.59 4.13
C TRP A 76 11.69 10.75 2.79
N VAL A 77 12.09 11.71 1.95
CA VAL A 77 11.51 11.90 0.61
C VAL A 77 11.77 10.69 -0.30
N SER A 78 12.94 10.07 -0.19
CA SER A 78 13.31 8.89 -0.98
C SER A 78 12.59 7.61 -0.56
N PHE A 79 12.03 7.59 0.65
CA PHE A 79 11.27 6.45 1.20
C PHE A 79 9.80 6.43 0.75
N LEU A 80 9.30 7.56 0.26
CA LEU A 80 7.92 7.77 -0.20
C LEU A 80 7.74 7.28 -1.65
#